data_AF-A0A5E4FX27-F1
#
_entry.id   AF-A0A5E4FX27-F1
#
_cell.length_a   1.000
_cell.length_b   1.000
_cell.length_c   1.000
_cell.angle_alpha   90.00
_cell.angle_beta   90.00
_cell.angle_gamma   90.00
#
_symmetry.space_group_name_H-M   'P 1'
#
loop_
_entity.id
_entity.type
_entity.pdbx_description
1 polymer ?
#
loop_
_entity_poly.entity_id
_entity_poly.type
_entity_poly.pdbx_seq_one_letter_code
_entity_poly.pdbx_strand_id
1 'polypeptide(L)'
;MAALSIGIATTSSALLTRPTPRSSRPTRISCIGWDPEGVLGPPQTGHLARIEFKRRLERDADAREAFERQVIEEKERRRALRESRAAPDTAEELIEYFLNTEAREIEFEISRLRQRLDKEFFSHLQYELGQLRFAVSKTQDIEDRLIELEALQKALQEGTEAYDKMQTDLIKAKQSLTKVLTSKDVKATLLEMVERNELNRSFLTLLDENIANAHKGNQKQAADFMEKLRGAVLKYMTV
;
A
#
# COMPACT_ATOMS: atom_id res chain seq x y z
N MET A 1 26.42 40.58 44.19
CA MET A 1 25.44 39.51 43.99
C MET A 1 25.69 38.89 42.62
N ALA A 2 26.08 37.61 42.64
CA ALA A 2 26.26 36.66 41.54
C ALA A 2 25.02 36.60 40.61
N ALA A 3 25.00 36.00 39.41
CA ALA A 3 25.96 35.43 38.47
C ALA A 3 25.17 35.29 37.15
N LEU A 4 25.82 35.38 35.97
CA LEU A 4 25.21 35.02 34.69
C LEU A 4 26.12 34.04 33.92
N SER A 5 25.64 32.81 33.91
CA SER A 5 25.58 31.83 32.81
C SER A 5 26.68 31.82 31.74
N ILE A 6 27.56 30.86 31.93
CA ILE A 6 28.24 29.94 30.99
C ILE A 6 27.63 29.91 29.57
N GLY A 7 28.41 30.34 28.58
CA GLY A 7 28.30 29.93 27.18
C GLY A 7 29.46 29.00 26.83
N ILE A 8 29.16 27.74 26.49
CA ILE A 8 30.17 26.78 26.03
C ILE A 8 30.30 26.94 24.51
N ALA A 9 31.38 27.58 24.07
CA ALA A 9 31.82 27.52 22.68
C ALA A 9 32.71 26.29 22.50
N THR A 10 32.18 25.21 21.93
CA THR A 10 33.00 24.09 21.45
C THR A 10 33.57 24.43 20.08
N THR A 11 34.77 25.00 20.06
CA THR A 11 35.61 25.04 18.86
C THR A 11 36.28 23.69 18.67
N SER A 12 35.60 22.74 18.02
CA SER A 12 36.25 21.54 17.49
C SER A 12 36.87 21.90 16.15
N SER A 13 38.16 22.17 16.17
CA SER A 13 39.02 22.34 15.00
C SER A 13 38.91 21.11 14.10
N ALA A 14 38.27 21.26 12.94
CA ALA A 14 38.35 20.27 11.88
C ALA A 14 39.81 20.20 11.42
N LEU A 15 40.53 19.18 11.88
CA LEU A 15 41.80 18.78 11.30
C LEU A 15 41.51 18.40 9.84
N LEU A 16 41.74 19.35 8.94
CA LEU A 16 41.82 19.11 7.50
C LEU A 16 43.04 18.19 7.29
N THR A 17 42.82 16.88 7.37
CA THR A 17 43.74 15.87 6.87
C THR A 17 43.85 16.09 5.37
N ARG A 18 44.83 16.91 4.98
CA ARG A 18 45.19 17.16 3.60
C ARG A 18 45.43 15.79 2.96
N PRO A 19 44.68 15.40 1.92
CA PRO A 19 44.88 14.10 1.29
C PRO A 19 46.32 14.09 0.78
N THR A 20 47.12 13.18 1.32
CA THR A 20 48.46 12.91 0.79
C THR A 20 48.30 12.64 -0.71
N PRO A 21 49.00 13.36 -1.60
CA PRO A 21 48.89 13.11 -3.02
C PRO A 21 49.31 11.66 -3.24
N ARG A 22 48.36 10.80 -3.63
CA ARG A 22 48.71 9.48 -4.13
C ARG A 22 49.64 9.74 -5.30
N SER A 23 50.92 9.42 -5.12
CA SER A 23 51.90 9.41 -6.20
C SER A 23 51.28 8.62 -7.34
N SER A 24 50.91 9.32 -8.41
CA SER A 24 50.48 8.71 -9.67
C SER A 24 51.70 7.99 -10.21
N ARG A 25 51.91 6.75 -9.78
CA ARG A 25 52.80 5.85 -10.48
C ARG A 25 52.27 5.80 -11.91
N PRO A 26 53.06 6.15 -12.93
CA PRO A 26 52.63 5.90 -14.29
C PRO A 26 52.35 4.41 -14.37
N THR A 27 51.10 4.03 -14.66
CA THR A 27 50.76 2.65 -14.99
C THR A 27 51.52 2.32 -16.25
N ARG A 28 52.76 1.83 -16.11
CA ARG A 28 53.54 1.33 -17.22
C ARG A 28 52.80 0.10 -17.71
N ILE A 29 52.06 0.24 -18.80
CA ILE A 29 51.42 -0.87 -19.49
C ILE A 29 52.56 -1.75 -19.99
N SER A 30 52.92 -2.79 -19.24
CA SER A 30 53.79 -3.85 -19.72
C SER A 30 52.94 -4.76 -20.57
N CYS A 31 53.12 -4.73 -21.89
CA CYS A 31 52.58 -5.76 -22.77
C CYS A 31 53.28 -7.08 -22.42
N ILE A 32 52.67 -7.89 -21.56
CA ILE A 32 53.08 -9.27 -21.31
C ILE A 32 52.59 -10.08 -22.51
N GLY A 33 53.26 -9.91 -23.65
CA GLY A 33 52.94 -10.62 -24.90
C GLY A 33 53.59 -11.99 -25.02
N TRP A 34 54.28 -12.46 -23.97
CA TRP A 34 54.99 -13.73 -23.96
C TRP A 34 54.49 -14.59 -22.80
N ASP A 35 53.59 -15.49 -23.11
CA ASP A 35 53.12 -16.57 -22.23
C ASP A 35 53.32 -17.91 -22.94
N PRO A 36 54.54 -18.49 -22.88
CA PRO A 36 54.88 -19.69 -23.64
C PRO A 36 54.17 -20.96 -23.12
N GLU A 37 53.68 -20.93 -21.88
CA GLU A 37 53.01 -22.04 -21.20
C GLU A 37 51.46 -21.89 -21.22
N GLY A 38 50.94 -20.76 -21.73
CA GLY A 38 49.50 -20.52 -21.88
C GLY A 38 48.72 -20.40 -20.56
N VAL A 39 49.40 -20.08 -19.45
CA VAL A 39 48.82 -20.07 -18.11
C VAL A 39 47.80 -18.95 -17.93
N LEU A 40 47.95 -17.82 -18.63
CA LEU A 40 47.15 -16.62 -18.45
C LEU A 40 45.91 -16.56 -19.36
N GLY A 41 45.82 -17.46 -20.36
CA GLY A 41 44.73 -17.50 -21.32
C GLY A 41 44.65 -16.25 -22.22
N PRO A 42 43.74 -16.23 -23.21
CA PRO A 42 43.58 -15.08 -24.09
C PRO A 42 43.02 -13.87 -23.31
N PRO A 43 43.42 -12.63 -23.66
CA PRO A 43 42.95 -11.43 -22.99
C PRO A 43 41.42 -11.32 -23.10
N GLN A 44 40.73 -11.32 -21.96
CA GLN A 44 39.30 -11.10 -21.90
C GLN A 44 39.01 -9.60 -22.06
N THR A 45 38.21 -9.24 -23.06
CA THR A 45 37.75 -7.87 -23.28
C THR A 45 36.43 -7.61 -22.54
N GLY A 46 36.08 -6.35 -22.32
CA GLY A 46 34.77 -5.97 -21.73
C GLY A 46 34.70 -5.90 -20.20
N HIS A 47 35.83 -5.94 -19.48
CA HIS A 47 35.85 -5.77 -18.02
C HIS A 47 35.24 -4.43 -17.56
N LEU A 48 35.53 -3.33 -18.26
CA LEU A 48 34.95 -2.01 -17.96
C LEU A 48 33.44 -2.02 -18.16
N ALA A 49 32.94 -2.59 -19.26
CA ALA A 49 31.52 -2.71 -19.53
C ALA A 49 30.79 -3.54 -18.46
N ARG A 50 31.40 -4.64 -17.96
CA ARG A 50 30.85 -5.44 -16.86
C ARG A 50 30.76 -4.64 -15.56
N ILE A 51 31.79 -3.86 -15.22
CA ILE A 51 31.81 -3.01 -14.02
C ILE A 51 30.76 -1.89 -14.13
N GLU A 52 30.66 -1.25 -15.30
CA GLU A 52 29.65 -0.22 -15.55
C GLU A 52 28.23 -0.77 -15.49
N PHE A 53 27.99 -1.94 -16.07
CA PHE A 53 26.71 -2.65 -15.99
C PHE A 53 26.36 -2.99 -14.54
N LYS A 54 27.31 -3.54 -13.77
CA LYS A 54 27.12 -3.82 -12.34
C LYS A 54 26.79 -2.55 -11.55
N ARG A 55 27.50 -1.44 -11.77
CA ARG A 55 27.21 -0.15 -11.11
C ARG A 55 25.85 0.43 -11.48
N ARG A 56 25.37 0.23 -12.71
CA ARG A 56 24.01 0.64 -13.09
C ARG A 56 22.97 -0.17 -12.34
N LEU A 57 23.15 -1.50 -12.27
CA LEU A 57 22.27 -2.37 -11.49
C LEU A 57 22.26 -2.03 -9.99
N GLU A 58 23.42 -1.71 -9.42
CA GLU A 58 23.54 -1.27 -8.01
C GLU A 58 22.83 0.07 -7.79
N ARG A 59 23.01 1.06 -8.66
CA ARG A 59 22.28 2.34 -8.56
C ARG A 59 20.77 2.17 -8.73
N ASP A 60 20.35 1.28 -9.63
CA ASP A 60 18.94 0.96 -9.81
C ASP A 60 18.37 0.25 -8.57
N ALA A 61 19.18 -0.59 -7.89
CA ALA A 61 18.82 -1.20 -6.63
C ALA A 61 18.72 -0.17 -5.49
N ASP A 62 19.72 0.71 -5.33
CA ASP A 62 19.71 1.78 -4.33
C ASP A 62 18.53 2.73 -4.54
N ALA A 63 18.22 3.07 -5.80
CA ALA A 63 17.08 3.91 -6.15
C ALA A 63 15.74 3.23 -5.85
N ARG A 64 15.63 1.92 -6.10
CA ARG A 64 14.47 1.12 -5.74
C ARG A 64 14.29 1.06 -4.23
N GLU A 65 15.35 0.79 -3.47
CA GLU A 65 15.30 0.76 -2.01
C GLU A 65 14.90 2.13 -1.43
N ALA A 66 15.46 3.23 -1.95
CA ALA A 66 15.09 4.58 -1.50
C ALA A 66 13.61 4.88 -1.77
N PHE A 67 13.10 4.49 -2.94
CA PHE A 67 11.69 4.62 -3.28
C PHE A 67 10.81 3.75 -2.38
N GLU A 68 11.19 2.51 -2.13
CA GLU A 68 10.46 1.61 -1.24
C GLU A 68 10.39 2.16 0.19
N ARG A 69 11.49 2.72 0.71
CA ARG A 69 11.52 3.39 2.02
C ARG A 69 10.56 4.58 2.06
N GLN A 70 10.58 5.44 1.05
CA GLN A 70 9.63 6.56 0.96
C GLN A 70 8.16 6.08 0.95
N VAL A 71 7.87 5.01 0.21
CA VAL A 71 6.52 4.42 0.17
C VAL A 71 6.11 3.88 1.54
N ILE A 72 7.03 3.27 2.28
CA ILE A 72 6.76 2.76 3.64
C ILE A 72 6.53 3.94 4.61
N GLU A 73 7.40 4.95 4.62
CA GLU A 73 7.26 6.14 5.46
C GLU A 73 5.94 6.87 5.21
N GLU A 74 5.57 7.04 3.94
CA GLU A 74 4.29 7.62 3.54
C GLU A 74 3.09 6.80 4.03
N LYS A 75 3.16 5.47 3.92
CA LYS A 75 2.11 4.57 4.44
C LYS A 75 2.00 4.66 5.96
N GLU A 76 3.11 4.71 6.66
CA GLU A 76 3.16 4.82 8.12
C GLU A 76 2.63 6.17 8.59
N ARG A 77 3.03 7.26 7.94
CA ARG A 77 2.51 8.61 8.22
C ARG A 77 0.99 8.66 8.07
N ARG A 78 0.44 8.08 7.01
CA ARG A 78 -1.02 8.00 6.81
C ARG A 78 -1.70 7.15 7.87
N ARG A 79 -1.10 6.02 8.24
CA ARG A 79 -1.60 5.19 9.33
C ARG A 79 -1.65 5.98 10.65
N ALA A 80 -0.58 6.70 10.99
CA ALA A 80 -0.52 7.54 12.18
C ALA A 80 -1.60 8.65 12.16
N LEU A 81 -1.86 9.26 10.99
CA LEU A 81 -2.95 10.23 10.84
C LEU A 81 -4.31 9.59 11.12
N ARG A 82 -4.62 8.42 10.56
CA ARG A 82 -5.88 7.69 10.83
C ARG A 82 -6.07 7.38 12.30
N GLU A 83 -5.00 6.95 12.97
CA GLU A 83 -5.02 6.63 14.40
C GLU A 83 -5.22 7.88 15.27
N SER A 84 -4.69 9.03 14.84
CA SER A 84 -4.88 10.30 15.55
C SER A 84 -6.29 10.87 15.43
N ARG A 85 -7.03 10.50 14.37
CA ARG A 85 -8.40 10.98 14.15
C ARG A 85 -9.40 10.24 15.04
N ALA A 86 -10.12 11.01 15.85
CA ALA A 86 -11.22 10.52 16.69
C ALA A 86 -12.53 10.47 15.88
N ALA A 87 -13.31 9.40 16.09
CA ALA A 87 -14.60 9.24 15.45
C ALA A 87 -15.66 10.12 16.16
N PRO A 88 -16.30 11.07 15.46
CA PRO A 88 -17.32 11.94 16.05
C PRO A 88 -18.64 11.20 16.28
N ASP A 89 -19.35 11.54 17.34
CA ASP A 89 -20.57 10.83 17.76
C ASP A 89 -21.86 11.50 17.25
N THR A 90 -21.82 12.79 16.90
CA THR A 90 -22.98 13.52 16.39
C THR A 90 -23.01 13.58 14.86
N ALA A 91 -24.21 13.72 14.28
CA ALA A 91 -24.38 13.75 12.82
C ALA A 91 -23.72 14.98 12.17
N GLU A 92 -23.82 16.15 12.80
CA GLU A 92 -23.21 17.41 12.33
C GLU A 92 -21.67 17.32 12.32
N GLU A 93 -21.08 16.86 13.43
CA GLU A 93 -19.63 16.67 13.51
C GLU A 93 -19.13 15.61 12.54
N LEU A 94 -19.95 14.60 12.23
CA LEU A 94 -19.63 13.57 11.25
C LEU A 94 -19.62 14.11 9.82
N ILE A 95 -20.51 15.05 9.47
CA ILE A 95 -20.47 15.77 8.19
C ILE A 95 -19.17 16.56 8.08
N GLU A 96 -18.84 17.38 9.09
CA GLU A 96 -17.60 18.17 9.09
C GLU A 96 -16.36 17.28 9.05
N TYR A 97 -16.39 16.15 9.74
CA TYR A 97 -15.31 15.18 9.71
C TYR A 97 -15.03 14.67 8.29
N PHE A 98 -16.08 14.36 7.53
CA PHE A 98 -15.93 13.90 6.16
C PHE A 98 -15.54 15.01 5.19
N LEU A 99 -16.04 16.23 5.35
CA LEU A 99 -15.61 17.37 4.55
C LEU A 99 -14.12 17.69 4.74
N ASN A 100 -13.61 17.53 5.96
CA ASN A 100 -12.19 17.68 6.28
C ASN A 100 -11.35 16.42 5.91
N THR A 101 -11.95 15.38 5.33
CA THR A 101 -11.24 14.15 4.96
C THR A 101 -10.69 14.25 3.55
N GLU A 102 -9.42 13.86 3.38
CA GLU A 102 -8.81 13.76 2.06
C GLU A 102 -9.55 12.72 1.20
N ALA A 103 -9.72 13.02 -0.09
CA ALA A 103 -10.43 12.13 -1.03
C ALA A 103 -9.86 10.70 -1.09
N ARG A 104 -8.57 10.50 -0.80
CA ARG A 104 -7.93 9.17 -0.77
C ARG A 104 -8.24 8.36 0.50
N GLU A 105 -8.59 9.04 1.58
CA GLU A 105 -8.86 8.44 2.89
C GLU A 105 -10.37 8.29 3.14
N ILE A 106 -11.21 8.95 2.33
CA ILE A 106 -12.66 8.91 2.49
C ILE A 106 -13.20 7.48 2.45
N GLU A 107 -12.70 6.63 1.57
CA GLU A 107 -13.09 5.21 1.47
C GLU A 107 -12.80 4.45 2.77
N PHE A 108 -11.64 4.72 3.37
CA PHE A 108 -11.25 4.11 4.63
C PHE A 108 -12.16 4.59 5.77
N GLU A 109 -12.39 5.90 5.86
CA GLU A 109 -13.24 6.47 6.91
C GLU A 109 -14.71 6.04 6.77
N ILE A 110 -15.22 5.91 5.54
CA ILE A 110 -16.55 5.32 5.26
C ILE A 110 -16.61 3.89 5.80
N SER A 111 -15.58 3.07 5.55
CA SER A 111 -15.55 1.69 6.04
C SER A 111 -15.49 1.61 7.57
N ARG A 112 -14.72 2.50 8.21
CA ARG A 112 -14.57 2.59 9.68
C ARG A 112 -15.88 3.02 10.35
N LEU A 113 -16.57 4.00 9.78
CA LEU A 113 -17.78 4.60 10.33
C LEU A 113 -19.06 4.04 9.72
N ARG A 114 -18.99 2.92 9.00
CA ARG A 114 -20.13 2.33 8.27
C ARG A 114 -21.37 2.14 9.16
N GLN A 115 -21.18 1.73 10.41
CA GLN A 115 -22.27 1.52 11.38
C GLN A 115 -22.96 2.83 11.80
N ARG A 116 -22.32 3.98 11.63
CA ARG A 116 -22.88 5.30 11.92
C ARG A 116 -23.52 5.95 10.69
N LEU A 117 -23.14 5.50 9.48
CA LEU A 117 -23.71 5.92 8.20
C LEU A 117 -25.05 5.21 7.93
N ASP A 118 -26.02 5.48 8.81
CA ASP A 118 -27.36 4.92 8.76
C ASP A 118 -28.34 5.81 7.99
N LYS A 119 -29.55 5.29 7.76
CA LYS A 119 -30.62 6.04 7.06
C LYS A 119 -30.95 7.36 7.76
N GLU A 120 -30.86 7.39 9.09
CA GLU A 120 -31.09 8.59 9.92
C GLU A 120 -30.06 9.69 9.61
N PHE A 121 -28.79 9.32 9.49
CA PHE A 121 -27.72 10.22 9.09
C PHE A 121 -27.99 10.80 7.69
N PHE A 122 -28.32 9.96 6.71
CA PHE A 122 -28.60 10.44 5.35
C PHE A 122 -29.85 11.32 5.29
N SER A 123 -30.86 11.08 6.14
CA SER A 123 -32.01 11.99 6.25
C SER A 123 -31.63 13.35 6.85
N HIS A 124 -30.71 13.38 7.82
CA HIS A 124 -30.19 14.62 8.38
C HIS A 124 -29.43 15.43 7.32
N LEU A 125 -28.56 14.77 6.57
CA LEU A 125 -27.80 15.37 5.49
C LEU A 125 -28.72 15.91 4.38
N GLN A 126 -29.77 15.17 4.02
CA GLN A 126 -30.78 15.65 3.07
C GLN A 126 -31.56 16.86 3.58
N TYR A 127 -31.84 16.91 4.88
CA TYR A 127 -32.51 18.04 5.51
C TYR A 127 -31.65 19.30 5.47
N GLU A 128 -30.36 19.21 5.83
CA GLU A 128 -29.40 20.33 5.72
C GLU A 128 -29.26 20.82 4.27
N LEU A 129 -29.10 19.90 3.32
CA LEU A 129 -29.10 20.24 1.88
C LEU A 129 -30.39 20.95 1.46
N GLY A 130 -31.53 20.50 1.97
CA GLY A 130 -32.82 21.14 1.74
C GLY A 130 -32.85 22.58 2.26
N GLN A 131 -32.37 22.81 3.49
CA GLN A 131 -32.30 24.15 4.08
C GLN A 131 -31.43 25.09 3.24
N LEU A 132 -30.25 24.63 2.79
CA LEU A 132 -29.36 25.45 1.97
C LEU A 132 -29.93 25.72 0.57
N ARG A 133 -30.59 24.73 -0.05
CA ARG A 133 -31.24 24.87 -1.37
C ARG A 133 -32.38 25.89 -1.36
N PHE A 134 -33.15 25.95 -0.28
CA PHE A 134 -34.31 26.84 -0.13
C PHE A 134 -34.03 28.10 0.69
N ALA A 135 -32.77 28.36 1.05
CA ALA A 135 -32.38 29.58 1.73
C ALA A 135 -32.75 30.82 0.90
N VAL A 136 -33.34 31.83 1.56
CA VAL A 136 -33.84 33.05 0.91
C VAL A 136 -32.68 33.92 0.39
N SER A 137 -31.54 33.91 1.08
CA SER A 137 -30.31 34.58 0.68
C SER A 137 -29.34 33.59 0.04
N LYS A 138 -29.10 33.72 -1.27
CA LYS A 138 -28.06 32.96 -1.97
C LYS A 138 -26.78 33.79 -2.02
N THR A 139 -25.93 33.61 -1.01
CA THR A 139 -24.56 34.12 -1.05
C THR A 139 -23.65 33.07 -1.67
N GLN A 140 -22.49 33.49 -2.18
CA GLN A 140 -21.50 32.58 -2.77
C GLN A 140 -21.08 31.49 -1.77
N ASP A 141 -20.87 31.85 -0.50
CA ASP A 141 -20.51 30.88 0.55
C ASP A 141 -21.56 29.78 0.75
N ILE A 142 -22.85 30.09 0.57
CA ILE A 142 -23.94 29.11 0.69
C ILE A 142 -23.96 28.18 -0.53
N GLU A 143 -23.70 28.73 -1.73
CA GLU A 143 -23.63 27.95 -2.96
C GLU A 143 -22.42 26.99 -2.95
N ASP A 144 -21.26 27.46 -2.49
CA ASP A 144 -20.05 26.64 -2.35
C ASP A 144 -20.27 25.50 -1.34
N ARG A 145 -20.83 25.81 -0.17
CA ARG A 145 -21.15 24.79 0.85
C ARG A 145 -22.18 23.77 0.35
N LEU A 146 -23.14 24.21 -0.47
CA LEU A 146 -24.11 23.31 -1.08
C LEU A 146 -23.42 22.32 -2.04
N ILE A 147 -22.47 22.79 -2.86
CA ILE A 147 -21.70 21.93 -3.77
C ILE A 147 -20.87 20.91 -2.99
N GLU A 148 -20.21 21.33 -1.91
CA GLU A 148 -19.43 20.45 -1.03
C GLU A 148 -20.29 19.34 -0.43
N LEU A 149 -21.47 19.69 0.11
CA LEU A 149 -22.37 18.73 0.73
C LEU A 149 -23.02 17.78 -0.29
N GLU A 150 -23.33 18.25 -1.50
CA GLU A 150 -23.84 17.39 -2.58
C GLU A 150 -22.78 16.40 -3.07
N ALA A 151 -21.54 16.86 -3.24
CA ALA A 151 -20.42 15.99 -3.58
C ALA A 151 -20.17 14.95 -2.48
N LEU A 152 -20.22 15.38 -1.22
CA LEU A 152 -20.08 14.48 -0.07
C LEU A 152 -21.21 13.44 -0.03
N GLN A 153 -22.47 13.86 -0.20
CA GLN A 153 -23.61 12.94 -0.20
C GLN A 153 -23.40 11.81 -1.21
N LYS A 154 -23.02 12.18 -2.44
CA LYS A 154 -22.80 11.23 -3.52
C LYS A 154 -21.65 10.28 -3.20
N ALA A 155 -20.52 10.81 -2.72
CA ALA A 155 -19.36 10.01 -2.34
C ALA A 155 -19.69 9.02 -1.20
N LEU A 156 -20.45 9.44 -0.19
CA LEU A 156 -20.87 8.58 0.91
C LEU A 156 -21.86 7.48 0.45
N GLN A 157 -22.78 7.80 -0.46
CA GLN A 157 -23.70 6.80 -1.03
C GLN A 157 -22.94 5.76 -1.86
N GLU A 158 -22.11 6.19 -2.79
CA GLU A 158 -21.30 5.28 -3.62
C GLU A 158 -20.36 4.42 -2.76
N GLY A 159 -19.73 5.04 -1.74
CA GLY A 159 -18.81 4.35 -0.83
C GLY A 159 -19.51 3.32 0.06
N THR A 160 -20.68 3.64 0.62
CA THR A 160 -21.44 2.70 1.47
C THR A 160 -21.99 1.53 0.64
N GLU A 161 -22.49 1.79 -0.57
CA GLU A 161 -22.91 0.72 -1.49
C GLU A 161 -21.75 -0.20 -1.90
N ALA A 162 -20.59 0.39 -2.22
CA ALA A 162 -19.39 -0.38 -2.55
C ALA A 162 -18.93 -1.25 -1.37
N TYR A 163 -18.94 -0.69 -0.16
CA TYR A 163 -18.61 -1.42 1.06
C TYR A 163 -19.58 -2.57 1.30
N ASP A 164 -20.89 -2.35 1.19
CA ASP A 164 -21.91 -3.38 1.42
C ASP A 164 -21.79 -4.52 0.38
N LYS A 165 -21.57 -4.18 -0.88
CA LYS A 165 -21.29 -5.16 -1.94
C LYS A 165 -20.05 -6.00 -1.61
N MET A 166 -18.94 -5.34 -1.27
CA MET A 166 -17.70 -6.01 -0.86
C MET A 166 -17.93 -6.94 0.34
N GLN A 167 -18.69 -6.49 1.35
CA GLN A 167 -19.01 -7.30 2.52
C GLN A 167 -19.79 -8.55 2.13
N THR A 168 -20.81 -8.42 1.28
CA THR A 168 -21.58 -9.59 0.81
C THR A 168 -20.71 -10.57 0.02
N ASP A 169 -19.80 -10.06 -0.81
CA ASP A 169 -18.88 -10.88 -1.59
C ASP A 169 -17.86 -11.60 -0.71
N LEU A 170 -17.34 -10.95 0.34
CA LEU A 170 -16.44 -11.57 1.31
C LEU A 170 -17.15 -12.68 2.12
N ILE A 171 -18.40 -12.45 2.53
CA ILE A 171 -19.19 -13.46 3.25
C ILE A 171 -19.44 -14.67 2.34
N LYS A 172 -19.84 -14.45 1.09
CA LYS A 172 -20.01 -15.53 0.10
C LYS A 172 -18.71 -16.27 -0.15
N ALA A 173 -17.61 -15.54 -0.39
CA ALA A 173 -16.29 -16.12 -0.61
C ALA A 173 -15.84 -16.98 0.57
N LYS A 174 -16.09 -16.56 1.82
CA LYS A 174 -15.84 -17.36 3.02
C LYS A 174 -16.67 -18.65 3.04
N GLN A 175 -17.96 -18.57 2.74
CA GLN A 175 -18.85 -19.74 2.69
C GLN A 175 -18.38 -20.73 1.62
N SER A 176 -18.07 -20.23 0.43
CA SER A 176 -17.50 -20.99 -0.69
C SER A 176 -16.17 -21.64 -0.32
N LEU A 177 -15.23 -20.92 0.30
CA LEU A 177 -13.97 -21.51 0.79
C LEU A 177 -14.21 -22.61 1.82
N THR A 178 -15.12 -22.37 2.76
CA THR A 178 -15.48 -23.38 3.78
C THR A 178 -16.05 -24.63 3.11
N LYS A 179 -16.91 -24.47 2.09
CA LYS A 179 -17.46 -25.58 1.30
C LYS A 179 -16.36 -26.39 0.61
N VAL A 180 -15.37 -25.74 -0.01
CA VAL A 180 -14.28 -26.44 -0.71
C VAL A 180 -13.33 -27.14 0.27
N LEU A 181 -12.98 -26.49 1.39
CA LEU A 181 -12.03 -27.06 2.36
C LEU A 181 -12.63 -28.22 3.17
N THR A 182 -13.96 -28.28 3.29
CA THR A 182 -14.66 -29.37 3.99
C THR A 182 -15.16 -30.47 3.06
N SER A 183 -15.08 -30.29 1.75
CA SER A 183 -15.60 -31.28 0.79
C SER A 183 -14.70 -32.50 0.71
N LYS A 184 -15.33 -33.68 0.50
CA LYS A 184 -14.61 -34.93 0.23
C LYS A 184 -13.97 -34.90 -1.16
N ASP A 185 -14.69 -34.35 -2.14
CA ASP A 185 -14.28 -34.26 -3.55
C ASP A 185 -14.10 -32.82 -4.01
N VAL A 186 -12.92 -32.26 -3.73
CA VAL A 186 -12.54 -30.87 -4.04
C VAL A 186 -12.80 -30.52 -5.52
N LYS A 187 -12.43 -31.42 -6.44
CA LYS A 187 -12.57 -31.18 -7.89
C LYS A 187 -14.02 -31.04 -8.33
N ALA A 188 -14.90 -31.93 -7.87
CA ALA A 188 -16.32 -31.88 -8.21
C ALA A 188 -16.96 -30.62 -7.63
N THR A 189 -16.62 -30.28 -6.38
CA THR A 189 -17.12 -29.04 -5.75
C THR A 189 -16.61 -27.78 -6.44
N LEU A 190 -15.36 -27.77 -6.92
CA LEU A 190 -14.84 -26.64 -7.69
C LEU A 190 -15.60 -26.47 -9.00
N LEU A 191 -15.88 -27.54 -9.75
CA LEU A 191 -16.66 -27.46 -10.99
C LEU A 191 -18.08 -26.94 -10.73
N GLU A 192 -18.77 -27.45 -9.70
CA GLU A 192 -20.10 -26.95 -9.29
C GLU A 192 -20.06 -25.45 -8.96
N MET A 193 -18.98 -24.97 -8.34
CA MET A 193 -18.81 -23.56 -7.98
C MET A 193 -18.46 -22.68 -9.18
N VAL A 194 -17.73 -23.21 -10.17
CA VAL A 194 -17.51 -22.54 -11.46
C VAL A 194 -18.85 -22.35 -12.17
N GLU A 195 -19.68 -23.39 -12.24
CA GLU A 195 -21.00 -23.33 -12.87
C GLU A 195 -21.91 -22.28 -12.23
N ARG A 196 -21.77 -22.06 -10.92
CA ARG A 196 -22.53 -21.05 -10.16
C ARG A 196 -21.90 -19.66 -10.12
N ASN A 197 -20.76 -19.45 -10.80
CA ASN A 197 -19.98 -18.20 -10.73
C ASN A 197 -19.65 -17.78 -9.29
N GLU A 198 -19.32 -18.74 -8.42
CA GLU A 198 -18.95 -18.49 -7.02
C GLU A 198 -17.44 -18.23 -6.86
N LEU A 199 -16.64 -18.45 -7.92
CA LEU A 199 -15.20 -18.19 -7.93
C LEU A 199 -14.91 -16.72 -8.27
N ASN A 200 -14.90 -15.88 -7.24
CA ASN A 200 -14.67 -14.44 -7.38
C ASN A 200 -13.26 -14.04 -6.94
N ARG A 201 -12.84 -12.81 -7.28
CA ARG A 201 -11.56 -12.25 -6.80
C ARG A 201 -11.41 -12.30 -5.29
N SER A 202 -12.50 -12.04 -4.55
CA SER A 202 -12.57 -12.13 -3.09
C SER A 202 -12.26 -13.53 -2.54
N PHE A 203 -12.60 -14.59 -3.29
CA PHE A 203 -12.27 -15.96 -2.93
C PHE A 203 -10.75 -16.20 -3.01
N LEU A 204 -10.12 -15.73 -4.08
CA LEU A 204 -8.66 -15.84 -4.24
C LEU A 204 -7.90 -15.05 -3.18
N THR A 205 -8.32 -13.81 -2.88
CA THR A 205 -7.64 -12.99 -1.89
C THR A 205 -7.67 -13.64 -0.51
N LEU A 206 -8.81 -14.21 -0.11
CA LEU A 206 -8.94 -14.94 1.16
C LEU A 206 -8.11 -16.24 1.16
N LEU A 207 -8.03 -16.93 0.03
CA LEU A 207 -7.18 -18.12 -0.11
C LEU A 207 -5.69 -17.75 0.03
N ASP A 208 -5.26 -16.67 -0.62
CA ASP A 208 -3.87 -16.17 -0.56
C ASP A 208 -3.48 -15.74 0.85
N GLU A 209 -4.39 -15.06 1.57
CA GLU A 209 -4.20 -14.70 2.97
C GLU A 209 -4.08 -15.94 3.87
N ASN A 210 -4.93 -16.95 3.65
CA ASN A 210 -4.86 -18.22 4.39
C ASN A 210 -3.56 -18.98 4.12
N ILE A 211 -3.07 -18.99 2.88
CA ILE A 211 -1.76 -19.57 2.53
C ILE A 211 -0.64 -18.83 3.27
N ALA A 212 -0.65 -17.50 3.25
CA ALA A 212 0.36 -16.70 3.97
C ALA A 212 0.32 -16.95 5.48
N ASN A 213 -0.87 -17.08 6.08
CA ASN A 213 -1.04 -17.40 7.49
C ASN A 213 -0.58 -18.83 7.82
N ALA A 214 -0.83 -19.80 6.94
CA ALA A 214 -0.35 -21.18 7.10
C ALA A 214 1.20 -21.24 7.06
N HIS A 215 1.83 -20.47 6.16
CA HIS A 215 3.29 -20.35 6.12
C HIS A 215 3.84 -19.72 7.41
N LYS A 216 3.24 -18.62 7.90
CA LYS A 216 3.61 -18.01 9.20
C LYS A 216 3.44 -18.99 10.36
N GLY A 217 2.41 -19.84 10.31
CA GLY A 217 2.12 -20.87 11.31
C GLY A 217 2.91 -22.17 11.16
N ASN A 218 3.87 -22.27 10.22
CA ASN A 218 4.63 -23.49 9.90
C ASN A 218 3.78 -24.71 9.49
N GLN A 219 2.56 -24.50 9.01
CA GLN A 219 1.65 -25.57 8.57
C GLN A 219 1.87 -25.93 7.09
N LYS A 220 3.02 -26.55 6.79
CA LYS A 220 3.47 -26.84 5.41
C LYS A 220 2.46 -27.65 4.59
N GLN A 221 1.90 -28.70 5.16
CA GLN A 221 0.94 -29.57 4.45
C GLN A 221 -0.35 -28.83 4.06
N ALA A 222 -0.84 -27.94 4.93
CA ALA A 222 -2.03 -27.13 4.66
C ALA A 222 -1.72 -26.06 3.59
N ALA A 223 -0.55 -25.43 3.66
CA ALA A 223 -0.10 -24.47 2.65
C ALA A 223 0.02 -25.14 1.27
N ASP A 224 0.70 -26.29 1.17
CA ASP A 224 0.87 -27.03 -0.08
C ASP A 224 -0.48 -27.45 -0.71
N PHE A 225 -1.44 -27.84 0.12
CA PHE A 225 -2.79 -28.17 -0.34
C PHE A 225 -3.53 -26.94 -0.88
N MET A 226 -3.49 -25.82 -0.15
CA MET A 226 -4.14 -24.58 -0.57
C MET A 226 -3.47 -23.95 -1.80
N GLU A 227 -2.16 -24.08 -1.97
CA GLU A 227 -1.46 -23.65 -3.18
C GLU A 227 -1.87 -24.47 -4.41
N LYS A 228 -2.06 -25.79 -4.27
CA LYS A 228 -2.62 -26.64 -5.34
C LYS A 228 -4.05 -26.24 -5.69
N LEU A 229 -4.88 -25.95 -4.69
CA LEU A 229 -6.25 -25.47 -4.87
C LEU A 229 -6.24 -24.12 -5.60
N ARG A 230 -5.40 -23.18 -5.18
CA ARG A 230 -5.19 -21.88 -5.84
C ARG A 230 -4.85 -22.05 -7.31
N GLY A 231 -3.90 -22.94 -7.62
CA GLY A 231 -3.53 -23.27 -8.99
C GLY A 231 -4.67 -23.89 -9.82
N ALA A 232 -5.61 -24.62 -9.19
CA ALA A 232 -6.80 -25.12 -9.86
C ALA A 232 -7.83 -24.02 -10.12
N VAL A 233 -8.10 -23.17 -9.13
CA VAL A 233 -9.05 -22.05 -9.21
C VAL A 233 -8.65 -21.05 -10.29
N LEU A 234 -7.36 -20.72 -10.38
CA LEU A 234 -6.83 -19.83 -11.41
C LEU A 234 -7.07 -20.30 -12.86
N LYS A 235 -7.29 -21.61 -13.07
CA LYS A 235 -7.61 -22.13 -14.42
C LYS A 235 -9.04 -21.85 -14.84
N TYR A 236 -9.93 -21.68 -13.87
CA TYR A 236 -11.36 -21.47 -14.11
C TYR A 236 -11.78 -20.01 -13.95
N MET A 237 -10.93 -19.17 -13.36
CA MET A 237 -11.16 -17.73 -13.33
C MET A 237 -10.77 -17.11 -14.67
N THR A 238 -11.77 -16.73 -15.44
CA THR A 238 -11.61 -15.87 -16.60
C THR A 238 -11.55 -14.42 -16.15
N VAL A 239 -10.56 -13.67 -16.66
CA VAL A 239 -10.41 -12.21 -16.46
C VAL A 239 -11.59 -11.48 -17.09
#